data_AF-A0A3N5HYJ4-F1
#
_entry.id   AF-A0A3N5HYJ4-F1
#
_cell.length_a   1.000
_cell.length_b   1.000
_cell.length_c   1.000
_cell.angle_alpha   90.00
_cell.angle_beta   90.00
_cell.angle_gamma   90.00
#
_symmetry.space_group_name_H-M   'P 1'
#
loop_
_entity.id
_entity.type
_entity.pdbx_description
1 polymer ?
#
loop_
_entity_poly.entity_id
_entity_poly.type
_entity_poly.pdbx_seq_one_letter_code
_entity_poly.pdbx_strand_id
1 'polypeptide(L)'
;MEKDGELRLCDLYGLIRSQINHEDDLVSQRVLWALLPQAFFLGAYVGLLNAPYQPRKNSIFAEEQILLLWLLPMAGLLTGLLAYFGIVSSLKSIAHLRHLYEDRVQAKASGDHSTKFYPEIQGPPHIRKLAFITPAWMPLIFILAWLIVLGSLLVAWF
;
A
#
# COMPACT_ATOMS: atom_id res chain seq x y z
N MET A 1 -44.96 -4.42 5.95
CA MET A 1 -44.06 -4.14 4.80
C MET A 1 -42.79 -3.37 5.20
N GLU A 2 -42.77 -2.65 6.33
CA GLU A 2 -41.60 -1.87 6.79
C GLU A 2 -40.44 -2.74 7.32
N LYS A 3 -40.74 -3.83 8.05
CA LYS A 3 -39.73 -4.76 8.61
C LYS A 3 -38.81 -5.41 7.56
N ASP A 4 -39.31 -5.69 6.37
CA ASP A 4 -38.50 -6.29 5.29
C ASP A 4 -37.48 -5.30 4.72
N GLY A 5 -37.78 -4.00 4.79
CA GLY A 5 -36.89 -2.93 4.34
C GLY A 5 -35.74 -2.63 5.31
N GLU A 6 -36.00 -2.77 6.62
CA GLU A 6 -35.02 -2.60 7.70
C GLU A 6 -34.03 -3.76 7.79
N LEU A 7 -34.52 -5.01 7.70
CA LEU A 7 -33.66 -6.21 7.69
C LEU A 7 -32.61 -6.13 6.55
N ARG A 8 -33.04 -5.69 5.36
CA ARG A 8 -32.13 -5.51 4.20
C ARG A 8 -31.08 -4.42 4.39
N LEU A 9 -31.36 -3.38 5.17
CA LEU A 9 -30.39 -2.32 5.46
C LEU A 9 -29.34 -2.79 6.46
N CYS A 10 -29.76 -3.55 7.48
CA CYS A 10 -28.85 -4.16 8.44
C CYS A 10 -27.88 -5.13 7.77
N ASP A 11 -28.38 -5.98 6.88
CA ASP A 11 -27.56 -6.92 6.11
C ASP A 11 -26.58 -6.18 5.20
N LEU A 12 -27.03 -5.13 4.50
CA LEU A 12 -26.17 -4.30 3.66
C LEU A 12 -25.07 -3.59 4.47
N TYR A 13 -25.44 -3.02 5.62
CA TYR A 13 -24.49 -2.38 6.54
C TYR A 13 -23.45 -3.38 7.02
N GLY A 14 -23.89 -4.57 7.46
CA GLY A 14 -23.00 -5.65 7.90
C GLY A 14 -22.05 -6.11 6.79
N LEU A 15 -22.55 -6.29 5.58
CA LEU A 15 -21.76 -6.69 4.42
C LEU A 15 -20.70 -5.65 4.05
N ILE A 16 -21.09 -4.37 3.91
CA ILE A 16 -20.15 -3.31 3.54
C ILE A 16 -19.10 -3.11 4.64
N ARG A 17 -19.50 -3.12 5.91
CA ARG A 17 -18.57 -3.03 7.03
C ARG A 17 -17.57 -4.19 7.03
N SER A 18 -18.04 -5.42 6.79
CA SER A 18 -17.18 -6.59 6.69
C SER A 18 -16.18 -6.49 5.54
N GLN A 19 -16.62 -6.04 4.36
CA GLN A 19 -15.73 -5.84 3.21
C GLN A 19 -14.70 -4.74 3.45
N ILE A 20 -15.11 -3.62 4.06
CA ILE A 20 -14.20 -2.53 4.42
C ILE A 20 -13.14 -3.00 5.42
N ASN A 21 -13.53 -3.74 6.46
CA ASN A 21 -12.58 -4.30 7.43
C ASN A 21 -11.60 -5.26 6.76
N HIS A 22 -12.09 -6.12 5.88
CA HIS A 22 -11.23 -7.04 5.14
C HIS A 22 -10.21 -6.32 4.25
N GLU A 23 -10.63 -5.27 3.53
CA GLU A 23 -9.71 -4.47 2.72
C GLU A 23 -8.69 -3.70 3.58
N ASP A 24 -9.08 -3.22 4.76
CA ASP A 24 -8.16 -2.57 5.70
C ASP A 24 -7.08 -3.55 6.20
N ASP A 25 -7.47 -4.78 6.54
CA ASP A 25 -6.55 -5.86 6.88
C ASP A 25 -5.59 -6.18 5.72
N LEU A 26 -6.12 -6.25 4.49
CA LEU A 26 -5.31 -6.45 3.29
C LEU A 26 -4.32 -5.31 3.05
N VAL A 27 -4.70 -4.05 3.31
CA VAL A 27 -3.78 -2.91 3.23
C VAL A 27 -2.64 -3.07 4.23
N SER A 28 -2.96 -3.40 5.48
CA SER A 28 -1.97 -3.64 6.53
C SER A 28 -0.99 -4.77 6.14
N GLN A 29 -1.52 -5.89 5.64
CA GLN A 29 -0.70 -7.01 5.14
C GLN A 29 0.19 -6.61 3.96
N ARG A 30 -0.33 -5.84 3.00
CA ARG A 30 0.45 -5.37 1.85
C ARG A 30 1.59 -4.45 2.26
N VAL A 31 1.40 -3.59 3.27
CA VAL A 31 2.48 -2.77 3.83
C VAL A 31 3.58 -3.66 4.41
N LEU A 32 3.22 -4.69 5.19
CA LEU A 32 4.18 -5.63 5.76
C LEU A 32 4.91 -6.44 4.66
N TRP A 33 4.19 -6.91 3.65
CA TRP A 33 4.77 -7.63 2.51
C TRP A 33 5.64 -6.74 1.63
N ALA A 34 5.40 -5.43 1.60
CA ALA A 34 6.29 -4.48 0.95
C ALA A 34 7.54 -4.20 1.79
N LEU A 35 7.42 -4.12 3.12
CA LEU A 35 8.53 -3.78 4.01
C LEU A 35 9.64 -4.84 4.00
N LEU A 36 9.28 -6.13 3.99
CA LEU A 36 10.25 -7.23 4.09
C LEU A 36 11.25 -7.28 2.92
N PRO A 37 10.82 -7.29 1.64
CA PRO A 37 11.74 -7.24 0.50
C PRO A 37 12.59 -5.98 0.49
N GLN A 38 12.03 -4.82 0.88
CA GLN A 38 12.74 -3.55 0.89
C GLN A 38 13.89 -3.55 1.89
N ALA A 39 13.66 -4.05 3.10
CA ALA A 39 14.70 -4.23 4.11
C ALA A 39 15.79 -5.20 3.62
N PHE A 40 15.39 -6.32 2.98
CA PHE A 40 16.32 -7.26 2.40
C PHE A 40 17.20 -6.63 1.30
N PHE A 41 16.59 -5.94 0.33
CA PHE A 41 17.31 -5.29 -0.77
C PHE A 41 18.27 -4.20 -0.27
N LEU A 42 17.85 -3.37 0.68
CA LEU A 42 18.73 -2.36 1.29
C LEU A 42 19.89 -3.01 2.03
N GLY A 43 19.64 -4.05 2.82
CA GLY A 43 20.69 -4.80 3.53
C GLY A 43 21.68 -5.46 2.56
N ALA A 44 21.19 -6.11 1.51
CA ALA A 44 22.00 -6.70 0.46
C ALA A 44 22.84 -5.63 -0.26
N TYR A 45 22.25 -4.48 -0.58
CA TYR A 45 22.93 -3.36 -1.24
C TYR A 45 24.07 -2.78 -0.39
N VAL A 46 23.82 -2.54 0.91
CA VAL A 46 24.86 -2.10 1.84
C VAL A 46 25.96 -3.15 1.99
N GLY A 47 25.61 -4.44 2.07
CA GLY A 47 26.59 -5.52 2.10
C GLY A 47 27.47 -5.53 0.85
N LEU A 48 26.88 -5.30 -0.32
CA LEU A 48 27.57 -5.26 -1.61
C LEU A 48 28.54 -4.07 -1.72
N LEU A 49 28.14 -2.90 -1.20
CA LEU A 49 28.99 -1.70 -1.18
C LEU A 49 30.19 -1.85 -0.23
N ASN A 50 30.05 -2.63 0.83
CA ASN A 50 31.13 -2.88 1.80
C ASN A 50 32.01 -4.08 1.42
N ALA A 51 31.65 -4.85 0.39
CA ALA A 51 32.44 -6.00 -0.04
C ALA A 51 33.76 -5.54 -0.70
N PRO A 52 34.92 -6.12 -0.31
CA PRO A 52 36.20 -5.71 -0.85
C PRO A 52 36.30 -6.02 -2.35
N TYR A 53 36.45 -4.97 -3.17
CA TYR A 53 36.62 -5.11 -4.61
C TYR A 53 38.01 -5.70 -4.91
N GLN A 54 38.06 -6.99 -5.25
CA GLN A 54 39.30 -7.72 -5.56
C GLN A 54 39.28 -8.30 -7.00
N PRO A 55 39.28 -7.42 -8.03
CA PRO A 55 39.14 -7.83 -9.43
C PRO A 55 40.28 -8.75 -9.93
N ARG A 56 41.46 -8.70 -9.28
CA ARG A 56 42.63 -9.52 -9.64
C ARG A 56 42.56 -10.97 -9.20
N LYS A 57 41.74 -11.32 -8.20
CA LYS A 57 41.67 -12.70 -7.67
C LYS A 57 40.60 -13.54 -8.35
N ASN A 58 39.50 -12.94 -8.78
CA ASN A 58 38.38 -13.64 -9.42
C ASN A 58 37.59 -12.67 -10.31
N SER A 59 37.84 -12.66 -11.62
CA SER A 59 37.16 -11.74 -12.57
C SER A 59 35.64 -11.93 -12.60
N ILE A 60 35.17 -13.17 -12.47
CA ILE A 60 33.74 -13.53 -12.41
C ILE A 60 33.03 -12.80 -11.27
N PHE A 61 33.67 -12.68 -10.10
CA PHE A 61 33.05 -12.02 -8.94
C PHE A 61 32.93 -10.50 -9.13
N ALA A 62 33.80 -9.89 -9.92
CA ALA A 62 33.74 -8.45 -10.18
C ALA A 62 32.59 -8.08 -11.12
N GLU A 63 32.32 -8.91 -12.13
CA GLU A 63 31.19 -8.71 -13.06
C GLU A 63 29.85 -8.89 -12.36
N GLU A 64 29.71 -9.95 -11.55
CA GLU A 64 28.51 -10.21 -10.75
C GLU A 64 28.24 -9.09 -9.73
N GLN A 65 29.29 -8.54 -9.09
CA GLN A 65 29.15 -7.43 -8.16
C GLN A 65 28.59 -6.17 -8.85
N ILE A 66 29.03 -5.87 -10.07
CA ILE A 66 28.52 -4.74 -10.86
C ILE A 66 27.06 -5.00 -11.26
N LEU A 67 26.73 -6.21 -11.72
CA LEU A 67 25.37 -6.57 -12.09
C LEU A 67 24.42 -6.44 -10.90
N LEU A 68 24.81 -6.95 -9.73
CA LEU A 68 24.01 -6.86 -8.51
C LEU A 68 23.84 -5.42 -8.00
N LEU A 69 24.84 -4.55 -8.20
CA LEU A 69 24.75 -3.12 -7.86
C LEU A 69 23.64 -2.41 -8.63
N TRP A 70 23.33 -2.84 -9.86
CA TRP A 70 22.23 -2.32 -10.66
C TRP A 70 20.92 -3.08 -10.42
N LEU A 71 20.99 -4.41 -10.29
CA LEU A 71 19.82 -5.26 -10.18
C LEU A 71 19.05 -5.02 -8.87
N LEU A 72 19.75 -4.86 -7.75
CA LEU A 72 19.13 -4.68 -6.44
C LEU A 72 18.29 -3.38 -6.37
N PRO A 73 18.81 -2.20 -6.76
CA PRO A 73 18.00 -0.99 -6.81
C PRO A 73 16.83 -1.06 -7.80
N MET A 74 17.02 -1.69 -8.97
CA MET A 74 15.95 -1.88 -9.94
C MET A 74 14.82 -2.78 -9.39
N ALA A 75 15.18 -3.89 -8.74
CA ALA A 75 14.22 -4.79 -8.09
C ALA A 75 13.51 -4.09 -6.92
N GLY A 76 14.25 -3.33 -6.10
CA GLY A 76 13.71 -2.51 -5.02
C GLY A 76 12.71 -1.47 -5.51
N LEU A 77 13.03 -0.75 -6.59
CA LEU A 77 12.15 0.22 -7.22
C LEU A 77 10.88 -0.43 -7.77
N LEU A 78 11.02 -1.52 -8.53
CA LEU A 78 9.89 -2.21 -9.15
C LEU A 78 8.92 -2.77 -8.11
N THR A 79 9.45 -3.43 -7.07
CA THR A 79 8.63 -3.94 -5.97
C THR A 79 7.97 -2.81 -5.17
N GLY A 80 8.66 -1.69 -4.98
CA GLY A 80 8.08 -0.48 -4.36
C GLY A 80 6.91 0.10 -5.15
N LEU A 81 7.04 0.18 -6.48
CA LEU A 81 5.97 0.63 -7.39
C LEU A 81 4.76 -0.32 -7.35
N LEU A 82 4.98 -1.63 -7.43
CA LEU A 82 3.90 -2.62 -7.35
C LEU A 82 3.16 -2.54 -6.01
N ALA A 83 3.90 -2.39 -4.90
CA ALA A 83 3.31 -2.20 -3.58
C ALA A 83 2.46 -0.91 -3.52
N TYR A 84 2.97 0.20 -4.06
CA TYR A 84 2.23 1.46 -4.12
C TYR A 84 0.91 1.32 -4.86
N PHE A 85 0.92 0.73 -6.06
CA PHE A 85 -0.30 0.49 -6.83
C PHE A 85 -1.27 -0.42 -6.09
N GLY A 86 -0.78 -1.50 -5.47
CA GLY A 86 -1.60 -2.40 -4.66
C GLY A 86 -2.30 -1.68 -3.50
N ILE A 87 -1.57 -0.86 -2.73
CA ILE A 87 -2.13 -0.12 -1.60
C ILE A 87 -3.15 0.92 -2.09
N VAL A 88 -2.80 1.72 -3.10
CA VAL A 88 -3.71 2.73 -3.67
C VAL A 88 -4.98 2.08 -4.22
N SER A 89 -4.88 0.91 -4.86
CA SER A 89 -6.04 0.18 -5.36
C SER A 89 -7.01 -0.22 -4.24
N SER A 90 -6.51 -0.75 -3.11
CA SER A 90 -7.39 -1.09 -1.97
C SER A 90 -7.96 0.14 -1.30
N LEU A 91 -7.20 1.23 -1.16
CA LEU A 91 -7.72 2.49 -0.63
C LEU A 91 -8.86 3.04 -1.50
N LYS A 92 -8.75 2.92 -2.83
CA LYS A 92 -9.84 3.27 -3.76
C LYS A 92 -11.03 2.33 -3.63
N SER A 93 -10.82 1.02 -3.45
CA SER A 93 -11.88 0.03 -3.20
C SER A 93 -12.69 0.39 -1.94
N ILE A 94 -12.00 0.68 -0.83
CA ILE A 94 -12.61 1.12 0.43
C ILE A 94 -13.41 2.42 0.24
N ALA A 95 -12.85 3.41 -0.47
CA ALA A 95 -13.53 4.66 -0.75
C ALA A 95 -14.79 4.46 -1.60
N HIS A 96 -14.72 3.58 -2.60
CA HIS A 96 -15.85 3.25 -3.46
C HIS A 96 -16.97 2.53 -2.69
N LEU A 97 -16.65 1.51 -1.90
CA LEU A 97 -17.61 0.80 -1.03
C LEU A 97 -18.31 1.76 -0.07
N ARG A 98 -17.58 2.74 0.47
CA ARG A 98 -18.15 3.76 1.34
C ARG A 98 -19.11 4.68 0.60
N HIS A 99 -18.73 5.19 -0.56
CA HIS A 99 -19.63 6.03 -1.36
C HIS A 99 -20.92 5.29 -1.71
N LEU A 100 -20.84 4.01 -2.09
CA LEU A 100 -22.02 3.17 -2.33
C LEU A 100 -22.93 3.04 -1.09
N TYR A 101 -22.36 3.00 0.12
CA TYR A 101 -23.13 3.00 1.36
C TYR A 101 -23.76 4.36 1.64
N GLU A 102 -22.97 5.43 1.60
CA GLU A 102 -23.43 6.80 1.87
C GLU A 102 -24.55 7.20 0.91
N ASP A 103 -24.41 6.92 -0.39
CA ASP A 103 -25.41 7.23 -1.41
C ASP A 103 -26.72 6.46 -1.16
N ARG A 104 -26.63 5.17 -0.80
CA ARG A 104 -27.83 4.33 -0.54
C ARG A 104 -28.53 4.68 0.77
N VAL A 105 -27.78 5.02 1.82
CA VAL A 105 -28.35 5.44 3.10
C VAL A 105 -28.96 6.84 2.97
N GLN A 106 -28.30 7.78 2.30
CA GLN A 106 -28.84 9.12 2.06
C GLN A 106 -30.08 9.09 1.16
N ALA A 107 -30.10 8.25 0.12
CA ALA A 107 -31.26 8.09 -0.75
C ALA A 107 -32.50 7.54 -0.01
N LYS A 108 -32.32 6.74 1.06
CA LYS A 108 -33.41 6.28 1.92
C LYS A 108 -33.73 7.21 3.09
N ALA A 109 -32.77 8.01 3.56
CA ALA A 109 -32.94 8.94 4.67
C ALA A 109 -33.94 10.09 4.37
N SER A 110 -34.23 10.38 3.09
CA SER A 110 -35.19 11.42 2.69
C SER A 110 -36.65 11.15 3.10
N GLY A 111 -36.97 9.96 3.63
CA GLY A 111 -38.31 9.65 4.14
C GLY A 111 -38.36 8.74 5.38
N ASP A 112 -37.22 8.24 5.87
CA ASP A 112 -37.19 7.18 6.89
C ASP A 112 -36.22 7.50 8.04
N HIS A 113 -36.76 7.59 9.26
CA HIS A 113 -36.01 7.85 10.50
C HIS A 113 -35.18 6.66 10.96
N SER A 114 -35.33 5.48 10.34
CA SER A 114 -34.53 4.27 10.63
C SER A 114 -33.02 4.45 10.38
N THR A 115 -32.64 5.41 9.55
CA THR A 115 -31.24 5.72 9.21
C THR A 115 -30.41 6.25 10.40
N LYS A 116 -31.04 6.78 11.45
CA LYS A 116 -30.36 7.18 12.69
C LYS A 116 -29.73 6.01 13.47
N PHE A 117 -30.19 4.78 13.23
CA PHE A 117 -29.71 3.60 13.95
C PHE A 117 -28.44 2.98 13.35
N TYR A 118 -27.99 3.48 12.19
CA TYR A 118 -26.79 2.98 11.52
C TYR A 118 -25.64 3.98 11.66
N PRO A 119 -24.63 3.71 12.51
CA PRO A 119 -23.52 4.63 12.71
C PRO A 119 -22.61 4.68 11.47
N GLU A 120 -21.72 5.69 11.45
CA GLU A 120 -20.69 5.78 10.42
C GLU A 120 -19.80 4.53 10.44
N ILE A 121 -19.58 3.91 9.26
CA ILE A 121 -18.80 2.66 9.14
C ILE A 121 -17.33 2.86 9.53
N GLN A 122 -16.81 4.07 9.33
CA GLN A 122 -15.49 4.49 9.78
C GLN A 122 -15.61 5.90 10.33
N GLY A 123 -14.84 6.20 11.38
CA GLY A 123 -14.89 7.48 12.09
C GLY A 123 -14.65 8.71 11.22
N PRO A 124 -14.56 9.89 11.85
CA PRO A 124 -14.71 11.16 11.14
C PRO A 124 -13.65 11.35 10.04
N PRO A 125 -13.98 12.09 8.97
CA PRO A 125 -13.22 12.09 7.72
C PRO A 125 -11.77 12.57 7.87
N HIS A 126 -11.46 13.40 8.87
CA HIS A 126 -10.11 13.87 9.15
C HIS A 126 -9.20 12.79 9.74
N ILE A 127 -9.68 12.02 10.73
CA ILE A 127 -8.94 10.89 11.32
C ILE A 127 -8.67 9.84 10.25
N ARG A 128 -9.68 9.60 9.40
CA ARG A 128 -9.59 8.65 8.30
C ARG A 128 -8.54 9.03 7.26
N LYS A 129 -8.51 10.30 6.85
CA LYS A 129 -7.46 10.79 5.94
C LYS A 129 -6.08 10.60 6.55
N LEU A 130 -5.92 10.86 7.86
CA LEU A 130 -4.67 10.65 8.58
C LEU A 130 -4.25 9.17 8.58
N ALA A 131 -5.19 8.24 8.81
CA ALA A 131 -4.93 6.81 8.81
C ALA A 131 -4.42 6.30 7.45
N PHE A 132 -4.84 6.91 6.34
CA PHE A 132 -4.39 6.53 4.99
C PHE A 132 -3.02 7.09 4.60
N ILE A 133 -2.51 8.09 5.33
CA ILE A 133 -1.18 8.67 5.04
C ILE A 133 -0.12 7.60 5.22
N THR A 134 -0.10 6.91 6.36
CA THR A 134 0.94 5.92 6.68
C THR A 134 1.12 4.84 5.60
N PRO A 135 0.07 4.07 5.21
CA PRO A 135 0.24 3.01 4.21
C PRO A 135 0.59 3.57 2.82
N ALA A 136 0.14 4.78 2.46
CA ALA A 136 0.44 5.37 1.16
C ALA A 136 1.87 5.94 1.07
N TRP A 137 2.37 6.53 2.16
CA TRP A 137 3.69 7.17 2.19
C TRP A 137 4.84 6.17 2.30
N MET A 138 4.62 5.04 2.99
CA MET A 138 5.65 4.01 3.17
C MET A 138 6.30 3.53 1.85
N PRO A 139 5.54 3.04 0.85
CA PRO A 139 6.12 2.65 -0.44
C PRO A 139 6.74 3.83 -1.21
N LEU A 140 6.18 5.04 -1.07
CA LEU A 140 6.72 6.24 -1.72
C LEU A 140 8.14 6.56 -1.22
N ILE A 141 8.38 6.43 0.08
CA ILE A 141 9.71 6.63 0.67
C ILE A 141 10.72 5.65 0.09
N PHE A 142 10.36 4.36 -0.05
CA PHE A 142 11.24 3.37 -0.66
C PHE A 142 11.51 3.63 -2.15
N ILE A 143 10.47 4.00 -2.91
CA ILE A 143 10.62 4.40 -4.32
C ILE A 143 11.61 5.56 -4.44
N LEU A 144 11.45 6.61 -3.61
CA LEU A 144 12.35 7.75 -3.61
C LEU A 144 13.79 7.36 -3.24
N ALA A 145 13.95 6.51 -2.23
CA ALA A 145 15.27 6.01 -1.84
C ALA A 145 15.98 5.29 -3.00
N TRP A 146 15.27 4.39 -3.71
CA TRP A 146 15.85 3.68 -4.85
C TRP A 146 16.11 4.59 -6.05
N LEU A 147 15.26 5.58 -6.30
CA LEU A 147 15.52 6.59 -7.34
C LEU A 147 16.79 7.39 -7.06
N ILE A 148 17.02 7.77 -5.80
CA ILE A 148 18.26 8.47 -5.39
C ILE A 148 19.47 7.56 -5.61
N VAL A 149 19.39 6.29 -5.22
CA VAL A 149 20.47 5.31 -5.40
C VAL A 149 20.76 5.07 -6.90
N LEU A 150 19.73 4.90 -7.72
CA LEU A 150 19.90 4.74 -9.17
C LEU A 150 20.46 5.99 -9.82
N GLY A 151 20.01 7.17 -9.39
CA GLY A 151 20.54 8.45 -9.86
C GLY A 151 22.02 8.63 -9.53
N SER A 152 22.44 8.27 -8.31
CA SER A 152 23.86 8.34 -7.93
C SER A 152 24.71 7.32 -8.67
N LEU A 153 24.19 6.11 -8.93
CA LEU A 153 24.84 5.12 -9.77
C LEU A 153 25.00 5.65 -11.20
N LEU A 154 23.96 6.22 -11.82
CA LEU A 154 24.09 6.79 -13.16
C LEU A 154 25.20 7.86 -13.24
N VAL A 155 25.26 8.77 -12.26
CA VAL A 155 26.30 9.82 -12.21
C VAL A 155 27.70 9.25 -11.99
N ALA A 156 27.84 8.13 -11.28
CA ALA A 156 29.15 7.53 -11.04
C ALA A 156 29.76 6.86 -12.28
N TRP A 157 28.93 6.51 -13.28
CA TRP A 157 29.34 5.77 -14.47
C TRP A 157 29.41 6.62 -15.76
N PHE A 158 28.93 7.87 -15.74
CA PHE A 158 29.00 8.84 -16.84
C PHE A 158 29.92 10.01 -16.49
#